data_AF-A0A920KWL0-F1
#
_entry.id   AF-A0A920KWL0-F1
#
_cell.length_a   1.000
_cell.length_b   1.000
_cell.length_c   1.000
_cell.angle_alpha   90.00
_cell.angle_beta   90.00
_cell.angle_gamma   90.00
#
_symmetry.space_group_name_H-M   'P 1'
#
loop_
_entity.id
_entity.type
_entity.pdbx_description
1 polymer ?
#
loop_
_entity_poly.entity_id
_entity_poly.type
_entity_poly.pdbx_seq_one_letter_code
_entity_poly.pdbx_strand_id
1 'polypeptide(L)'
;MNGAELAVLSSKFQGICQQMANTLMRTGRSGVLNTAHDFSCCILSAKNEFIVADESLPVHVLSGPDLMCKSIDKFHPVKKKGDAF
;
A
#
# COMPACT_ATOMS: atom_id res chain seq x y z
N MET A 1 18.66 10.12 -11.96
CA MET A 1 17.41 9.66 -12.58
C MET A 1 16.87 10.79 -13.43
N ASN A 2 16.58 10.53 -14.71
CA ASN A 2 15.93 11.50 -15.58
C ASN A 2 14.39 11.38 -15.48
N GLY A 3 13.66 12.30 -16.13
CA GLY A 3 12.20 12.31 -16.07
C GLY A 3 11.54 11.03 -16.61
N ALA A 4 12.12 10.42 -17.66
CA ALA A 4 11.58 9.19 -18.24
C ALA A 4 11.75 7.99 -17.30
N GLU A 5 12.91 7.86 -16.67
CA GLU A 5 13.17 6.81 -15.67
C GLU A 5 12.23 6.93 -14.47
N LEU A 6 11.99 8.16 -13.98
CA LEU A 6 11.06 8.40 -12.89
C LEU A 6 9.63 8.04 -13.28
N ALA A 7 9.20 8.39 -14.48
CA ALA A 7 7.87 8.06 -14.99
C ALA A 7 7.65 6.54 -15.10
N VAL A 8 8.65 5.80 -15.58
CA VAL A 8 8.61 4.33 -15.63
C VAL A 8 8.50 3.74 -14.23
N LEU A 9 9.28 4.24 -13.27
CA LEU A 9 9.24 3.77 -11.89
C LEU A 9 7.88 4.04 -11.24
N SER A 10 7.36 5.25 -11.40
CA SER A 10 6.04 5.65 -10.90
C SER A 10 4.93 4.75 -11.46
N SER A 11 4.93 4.52 -12.78
CA SER A 11 3.94 3.65 -13.44
C SER A 11 4.01 2.22 -12.92
N LYS A 12 5.22 1.68 -12.70
CA LYS A 12 5.39 0.33 -12.15
C LYS A 12 4.86 0.21 -10.72
N PHE A 13 5.19 1.16 -9.85
CA PHE A 13 4.69 1.13 -8.47
C PHE A 13 3.17 1.24 -8.42
N GLN A 14 2.57 2.12 -9.23
CA GLN A 14 1.11 2.24 -9.32
C GLN A 14 0.47 0.95 -9.85
N GLY A 15 1.07 0.32 -10.86
CA GLY A 15 0.61 -0.97 -11.38
C GLY A 15 0.64 -2.10 -10.34
N ILE A 16 1.63 -2.11 -9.44
CA ILE A 16 1.69 -3.09 -8.34
C ILE A 16 0.51 -2.90 -7.38
N CYS A 17 0.24 -1.66 -6.94
CA CYS A 17 -0.89 -1.37 -6.06
C CYS A 17 -2.23 -1.76 -6.70
N GLN A 18 -2.41 -1.46 -7.99
CA GLN A 18 -3.58 -1.87 -8.76
C GLN A 18 -3.75 -3.40 -8.79
N GLN A 19 -2.68 -4.16 -8.98
CA GLN A 19 -2.75 -5.63 -8.99
C GLN A 19 -3.07 -6.21 -7.61
N MET A 20 -2.52 -5.62 -6.54
CA MET A 20 -2.84 -5.98 -5.16
C MET A 20 -4.34 -5.74 -4.87
N ALA A 21 -4.82 -4.54 -5.16
CA ALA A 21 -6.22 -4.15 -4.97
C ALA A 21 -7.18 -5.05 -5.76
N ASN A 22 -6.88 -5.29 -7.03
CA ASN A 22 -7.62 -6.20 -7.89
C ASN A 22 -7.71 -7.62 -7.32
N THR A 23 -6.60 -8.13 -6.78
CA THR A 23 -6.57 -9.46 -6.16
C THR A 23 -7.39 -9.49 -4.89
N LEU A 24 -7.24 -8.49 -4.01
CA LEU A 24 -8.00 -8.39 -2.77
C LEU A 24 -9.51 -8.27 -3.03
N MET A 25 -9.92 -7.42 -3.97
CA MET A 25 -11.32 -7.23 -4.35
C MET A 25 -11.98 -8.52 -4.88
N ARG A 26 -11.27 -9.28 -5.72
CA ARG A 26 -11.83 -10.52 -6.31
C ARG A 26 -11.82 -11.72 -5.36
N THR A 27 -10.96 -11.70 -4.34
CA THR A 27 -10.81 -12.81 -3.39
C THR A 27 -11.49 -12.55 -2.05
N GLY A 28 -11.81 -11.29 -1.76
CA GLY A 28 -12.64 -10.90 -0.63
C GLY A 28 -14.01 -11.55 -0.69
N ARG A 29 -14.65 -11.71 0.48
CA ARG A 29 -16.03 -12.22 0.59
C ARG A 29 -16.97 -11.22 1.27
N SER A 30 -16.42 -10.11 1.78
CA SER A 30 -17.19 -9.07 2.45
C SER A 30 -17.77 -8.10 1.42
N GLY A 31 -19.06 -7.75 1.57
CA GLY A 31 -19.68 -6.69 0.76
C GLY A 31 -19.00 -5.33 0.94
N VAL A 32 -18.38 -5.09 2.10
CA VAL A 32 -17.56 -3.90 2.38
C VAL A 32 -16.38 -3.82 1.40
N LEU A 33 -15.76 -4.96 1.06
CA LEU A 33 -14.66 -5.02 0.11
C LEU A 33 -15.16 -5.07 -1.33
N ASN A 34 -16.01 -6.05 -1.65
CA ASN A 34 -16.33 -6.39 -3.03
C ASN A 34 -17.42 -5.52 -3.66
N THR A 35 -18.19 -4.80 -2.85
CA THR A 35 -19.27 -3.91 -3.32
C THR A 35 -18.99 -2.46 -2.95
N ALA A 36 -18.55 -2.19 -1.72
CA ALA A 36 -18.30 -0.82 -1.27
C ALA A 36 -16.86 -0.32 -1.52
N HIS A 37 -15.93 -1.20 -1.90
CA HIS A 37 -14.53 -0.86 -2.16
C HIS A 37 -13.85 -0.14 -0.97
N ASP A 38 -14.26 -0.50 0.24
CA ASP A 38 -13.75 0.11 1.48
C ASP A 38 -12.47 -0.61 1.92
N PHE A 39 -11.40 -0.39 1.16
CA PHE A 39 -10.05 -0.85 1.44
C PHE A 39 -9.01 0.01 0.71
N SER A 40 -7.73 -0.21 1.04
CA SER A 40 -6.62 0.42 0.34
C SER A 40 -5.45 -0.54 0.19
N CYS A 41 -4.67 -0.36 -0.88
CA CYS A 41 -3.39 -1.04 -1.09
C CYS A 41 -2.35 0.04 -1.39
N CYS A 42 -1.29 0.09 -0.61
CA CYS A 42 -0.26 1.11 -0.72
C CYS A 42 1.15 0.56 -0.50
N ILE A 43 2.14 1.33 -0.96
CA ILE A 43 3.56 1.06 -0.80
C ILE A 43 4.18 2.24 -0.05
N LEU A 44 5.05 1.92 0.91
CA LEU A 44 5.78 2.89 1.71
C LEU A 44 7.29 2.70 1.54
N SER A 45 8.04 3.77 1.76
CA SER A 45 9.50 3.75 1.86
C SER A 45 9.93 3.03 3.15
N ALA A 46 11.20 2.63 3.21
CA ALA A 46 11.79 2.06 4.43
C ALA A 46 11.80 3.04 5.63
N LYS A 47 11.48 4.32 5.41
CA LYS A 47 11.32 5.34 6.45
C LYS A 47 9.85 5.60 6.80
N ASN A 48 8.94 4.73 6.38
CA ASN A 48 7.50 4.85 6.58
C ASN A 48 6.88 6.06 5.87
N GLU A 49 7.50 6.52 4.77
CA GLU A 49 6.95 7.59 3.93
C GLU A 49 6.04 6.99 2.85
N PHE A 50 4.90 7.60 2.61
CA PHE A 50 3.99 7.18 1.55
C PHE A 50 4.64 7.34 0.17
N ILE A 51 4.57 6.30 -0.67
CA ILE A 51 5.06 6.34 -2.05
C ILE A 51 3.87 6.41 -3.02
N VAL A 52 2.98 5.41 -2.95
CA VAL A 52 1.84 5.28 -3.87
C VAL A 52 0.75 4.42 -3.23
N ALA A 53 -0.50 4.62 -3.67
CA ALA A 53 -1.60 3.72 -3.44
C ALA A 53 -2.39 3.50 -4.73
N ASP A 54 -3.20 2.44 -4.75
CA ASP A 54 -4.29 2.35 -5.71
C ASP A 54 -5.38 3.38 -5.38
N GLU A 55 -6.30 3.60 -6.31
CA GLU A 55 -7.47 4.46 -6.08
C GLU A 55 -8.18 4.05 -4.79
N SER A 56 -8.25 4.98 -3.84
CA SER A 56 -8.71 4.69 -2.48
C SER A 56 -9.33 5.94 -1.85
N LEU A 57 -10.24 5.72 -0.90
CA LEU A 57 -10.84 6.79 -0.13
C LEU A 57 -9.74 7.55 0.64
N PRO A 58 -9.68 8.88 0.57
CA PRO A 58 -8.58 9.66 1.16
C PRO A 58 -8.33 9.37 2.65
N VAL A 59 -9.37 8.99 3.40
CA VAL A 59 -9.26 8.64 4.82
C VAL A 59 -8.38 7.41 5.10
N HIS A 60 -8.14 6.54 4.11
CA HIS A 60 -7.32 5.33 4.27
C HIS A 60 -5.84 5.53 3.96
N VAL A 61 -5.49 6.57 3.21
CA VAL A 61 -4.16 6.71 2.59
C VAL A 61 -3.48 8.05 2.91
N LEU A 62 -4.24 9.07 3.31
CA LEU A 62 -3.65 10.37 3.71
C LEU A 62 -2.93 10.33 5.07
N SER A 63 -3.42 9.51 6.00
CA SER A 63 -2.83 9.30 7.32
C SER A 63 -3.25 7.93 7.83
N GLY A 64 -2.30 7.08 8.20
CA GLY A 64 -2.61 5.72 8.66
C GLY A 64 -1.51 4.73 8.33
N PRO A 65 -1.20 4.46 7.05
CA PRO A 65 -0.16 3.50 6.69
C PRO A 65 1.22 3.82 7.28
N ASP A 66 1.58 5.10 7.33
CA ASP A 66 2.81 5.56 7.95
C ASP A 66 2.83 5.30 9.48
N LEU A 67 1.70 5.50 10.16
CA LEU A 67 1.53 5.24 11.59
C LEU A 67 1.54 3.74 11.90
N MET A 68 0.94 2.93 11.02
CA MET A 68 0.97 1.47 11.10
C MET A 68 2.41 0.97 11.00
N CYS A 69 3.18 1.40 10.00
CA CYS A 69 4.58 0.98 9.86
C CYS A 69 5.47 1.48 11.02
N LYS A 70 5.27 2.70 11.53
CA LYS A 70 5.96 3.19 12.75
C LYS A 70 5.66 2.33 13.98
N SER A 71 4.43 1.84 14.09
CA SER A 71 4.03 0.93 15.17
C SER A 71 4.71 -0.43 15.02
N ILE A 72 4.77 -0.97 13.80
CA ILE A 72 5.51 -2.20 13.51
C ILE A 72 6.98 -2.03 13.89
N ASP A 73 7.63 -0.93 13.52
CA ASP A 73 9.03 -0.67 13.89
C ASP A 73 9.25 -0.63 15.41
N LYS A 74 8.31 -0.03 16.14
CA LYS A 74 8.35 0.07 17.60
C LYS A 74 8.22 -1.29 18.29
N PHE A 75 7.30 -2.14 17.84
CA PHE A 75 7.00 -3.43 18.48
C PHE A 75 7.80 -4.60 17.89
N HIS A 76 8.33 -4.44 16.68
CA HIS A 76 9.11 -5.43 15.94
C HIS A 76 10.42 -4.79 15.42
N PRO A 77 11.40 -4.53 16.31
CA PRO A 77 12.64 -3.84 15.94
C PRO A 77 13.54 -4.68 15.02
N VAL A 78 13.42 -6.00 15.06
CA VAL A 78 14.16 -6.93 14.18
C VAL A 78 13.17 -7.59 13.23
N LYS A 79 13.03 -7.03 12.03
CA LYS A 79 12.24 -7.58 10.92
C LYS A 79 13.11 -8.48 10.05
N LYS A 80 12.58 -9.61 9.61
CA LYS A 80 13.21 -10.55 8.69
C LYS A 80 12.43 -10.61 7.38
N LYS A 81 13.12 -10.97 6.30
CA LYS A 81 12.48 -11.16 4.99
C LYS A 81 11.42 -12.25 5.11
N GLY A 82 10.18 -11.92 4.75
CA GLY A 82 9.04 -12.84 4.79
C GLY A 82 8.11 -12.65 5.99
N ASP A 83 8.45 -11.77 6.94
CA ASP A 83 7.54 -11.43 8.03
C ASP A 83 6.28 -10.71 7.50
N ALA A 84 5.14 -10.96 8.14
CA ALA A 84 3.86 -10.30 7.90
C ALA A 84 3.24 -9.87 9.24
N PHE A 85 2.76 -8.64 9.33
CA PHE A 85 2.25 -7.98 10.54
C PHE A 85 0.85 -7.44 10.32
#